data_AF-A0A2V9A802-F1
#
_entry.id   AF-A0A2V9A802-F1
#
_cell.length_a   1.000
_cell.length_b   1.000
_cell.length_c   1.000
_cell.angle_alpha   90.00
_cell.angle_beta   90.00
_cell.angle_gamma   90.00
#
_symmetry.space_group_name_H-M   'P 1'
#
loop_
_entity.id
_entity.type
_entity.pdbx_description
1 polymer ?
#
loop_
_entity_poly.entity_id
_entity_poly.type
_entity_poly.pdbx_seq_one_letter_code
_entity_poly.pdbx_strand_id
1 'polypeptide(L)'
;MFSYKGSPTARKFTLRMGLALALSASMTGCAVGPKYRRPTVKLEPFHNAPDIEARTTSLPAPPLDQWWAGFRDPELTQIVKRALDQNLDLAAAMTRVQQARAAAQGAGARRTPSGNLYASTTTLYQSTESMTGRLASHLPGYSRTQNYYDLGFIASWETDLFGGLKKGAQAATAEAQAAEASQTGTRITVAAEAADAYMQIRGAQARLIFAKDQIATDEHLVELVQQRKDAGVASDRELAQAQALLSQAKATIPLLTVFLEGQLNRLDVLMGAQPGTYAAELSSVADIPDVPQISGYETPTDLLRRRPDIIAAERMVAASNARIGQA
;
A
#
# COMPACT_ATOMS: atom_id res chain seq x y z
N MET A 1 -45.97 13.41 -70.82
CA MET A 1 -44.75 13.15 -70.01
C MET A 1 -44.87 13.99 -68.75
N PHE A 2 -45.28 13.37 -67.64
CA PHE A 2 -45.67 14.07 -66.40
C PHE A 2 -44.45 14.62 -65.67
N SER A 3 -44.42 15.94 -65.41
CA SER A 3 -43.41 16.59 -64.58
C SER A 3 -44.07 17.09 -63.29
N TYR A 4 -43.77 16.42 -62.18
CA TYR A 4 -44.30 16.72 -60.85
C TYR A 4 -43.42 17.80 -60.21
N LYS A 5 -43.89 19.05 -60.17
CA LYS A 5 -43.25 20.14 -59.42
C LYS A 5 -43.60 19.99 -57.94
N GLY A 6 -42.68 19.44 -57.14
CA GLY A 6 -42.80 19.36 -55.68
C GLY A 6 -42.79 20.75 -55.02
N SER A 7 -43.71 20.97 -54.09
CA SER A 7 -43.91 22.26 -53.41
C SER A 7 -42.77 22.59 -52.41
N PRO A 8 -42.34 23.87 -52.30
CA PRO A 8 -41.23 24.28 -51.43
C PRO A 8 -41.54 24.25 -49.93
N THR A 9 -42.82 24.12 -49.54
CA THR A 9 -43.28 24.10 -48.14
C THR A 9 -43.10 22.73 -47.48
N ALA A 10 -43.29 21.63 -48.20
CA ALA A 10 -43.09 20.27 -47.69
C ALA A 10 -41.62 19.96 -47.36
N ARG A 11 -40.68 20.59 -48.09
CA ARG A 11 -39.23 20.40 -47.94
C ARG A 11 -38.66 21.13 -46.70
N LYS A 12 -39.29 22.24 -46.27
CA LYS A 12 -38.90 22.98 -45.05
C LYS A 12 -39.42 22.31 -43.77
N PHE A 13 -40.56 21.62 -43.84
CA PHE A 13 -41.15 20.92 -42.70
C PHE A 13 -40.40 19.62 -42.37
N THR A 14 -40.01 18.85 -43.38
CA THR A 14 -39.19 17.65 -43.23
C THR A 14 -37.78 17.95 -42.70
N LEU A 15 -37.15 19.05 -43.12
CA LEU A 15 -35.84 19.47 -42.62
C LEU A 15 -35.87 19.91 -41.14
N ARG A 16 -36.94 20.63 -40.74
CA ARG A 16 -37.15 21.06 -39.33
C ARG A 16 -37.48 19.90 -38.40
N MET A 17 -38.28 18.93 -38.88
CA MET A 17 -38.64 17.74 -38.11
C MET A 17 -37.45 16.78 -37.96
N GLY A 18 -36.62 16.63 -38.99
CA GLY A 18 -35.37 15.88 -38.92
C GLY A 18 -34.33 16.49 -37.97
N LEU A 19 -34.20 17.82 -37.96
CA LEU A 19 -33.32 18.53 -37.03
C LEU A 19 -33.81 18.41 -35.57
N ALA A 20 -35.12 18.49 -35.33
CA ALA A 20 -35.70 18.32 -34.00
C ALA A 20 -35.56 16.88 -33.47
N LEU A 21 -35.64 15.86 -34.34
CA LEU A 21 -35.43 14.46 -33.98
C LEU A 21 -33.95 14.13 -33.72
N ALA A 22 -33.04 14.74 -34.48
CA ALA A 22 -31.60 14.63 -34.25
C ALA A 22 -31.18 15.35 -32.95
N LEU A 23 -31.81 16.49 -32.62
CA LEU A 23 -31.55 17.24 -31.40
C LEU A 23 -32.11 16.56 -30.14
N SER A 24 -33.25 15.86 -30.24
CA SER A 24 -33.79 15.06 -29.13
C SER A 24 -33.04 13.74 -28.92
N ALA A 25 -32.55 13.10 -29.99
CA ALA A 25 -31.69 11.93 -29.89
C ALA A 25 -30.29 12.22 -29.31
N SER A 26 -29.80 13.47 -29.43
CA SER A 26 -28.51 13.88 -28.85
C SER A 26 -28.60 14.26 -27.37
N MET A 27 -29.80 14.34 -26.78
CA MET A 27 -29.98 14.62 -25.35
C MET A 27 -30.01 13.36 -24.46
N THR A 28 -29.97 12.15 -25.02
CA THR A 28 -29.95 10.89 -24.24
C THR A 28 -28.55 10.30 -24.04
N GLY A 29 -27.50 10.92 -24.59
CA GLY A 29 -26.09 10.55 -24.36
C GLY A 29 -25.55 10.97 -22.99
N CYS A 30 -26.22 10.59 -21.90
CA CYS A 30 -25.67 10.76 -20.55
C CYS A 30 -24.68 9.63 -20.26
N ALA A 31 -23.55 9.97 -19.63
CA ALA A 31 -22.46 9.05 -19.27
C ALA A 31 -22.95 7.64 -18.90
N VAL A 32 -22.54 6.66 -19.71
CA VAL A 32 -23.06 5.29 -19.64
C VAL A 32 -22.49 4.57 -18.41
N GLY A 33 -23.28 3.65 -17.84
CA GLY A 33 -22.86 2.78 -16.73
C GLY A 33 -23.31 3.22 -15.32
N PRO A 34 -23.16 2.32 -14.33
CA PRO A 34 -23.70 2.51 -12.99
C PRO A 34 -23.06 3.71 -12.27
N LYS A 35 -23.87 4.44 -11.50
CA LYS A 35 -23.37 5.44 -10.55
C LYS A 35 -22.89 4.72 -9.30
N TYR A 36 -21.61 4.90 -8.96
CA TYR A 36 -21.06 4.36 -7.74
C TYR A 36 -21.87 4.83 -6.53
N ARG A 37 -22.21 3.89 -5.65
CA ARG A 37 -22.79 4.14 -4.34
C ARG A 37 -21.97 3.37 -3.32
N ARG A 38 -21.57 4.05 -2.25
CA ARG A 38 -20.83 3.40 -1.16
C ARG A 38 -21.66 2.23 -0.61
N PRO A 39 -21.08 1.03 -0.44
CA PRO A 39 -21.79 -0.09 0.15
C PRO A 39 -22.26 0.21 1.57
N THR A 40 -23.53 -0.10 1.85
CA THR A 40 -24.06 -0.11 3.23
C THR A 40 -23.86 -1.51 3.80
N VAL A 41 -22.93 -1.65 4.74
CA VAL A 41 -22.67 -2.92 5.42
C VAL A 41 -23.51 -2.97 6.69
N LYS A 42 -24.32 -4.02 6.84
CA LYS A 42 -24.94 -4.35 8.12
C LYS A 42 -23.92 -5.17 8.92
N LEU A 43 -23.44 -4.59 10.00
CA LEU A 43 -22.50 -5.25 10.91
C LEU A 43 -23.26 -5.72 12.13
N GLU A 44 -23.06 -6.97 12.50
CA GLU A 44 -23.48 -7.45 13.82
C GLU A 44 -22.59 -6.79 14.89
N PRO A 45 -23.15 -6.45 16.06
CA PRO A 45 -22.36 -5.95 17.18
C PRO A 45 -21.25 -6.94 17.54
N PHE A 46 -20.08 -6.42 17.92
CA PHE A 46 -19.00 -7.26 18.44
C PHE A 46 -19.43 -7.90 19.76
N HIS A 47 -19.18 -9.20 19.93
CA HIS A 47 -19.58 -9.96 21.12
C HIS A 47 -19.05 -9.39 22.44
N ASN A 48 -17.93 -8.66 22.38
CA ASN A 48 -17.25 -8.02 23.51
C ASN A 48 -17.51 -6.50 23.59
N ALA A 49 -18.41 -5.94 22.76
CA ALA A 49 -18.74 -4.51 22.81
C ALA A 49 -19.20 -4.03 24.20
N PRO A 50 -20.04 -4.79 24.95
CA PRO A 50 -20.47 -4.37 26.28
C PRO A 50 -19.31 -4.17 27.27
N ASP A 51 -18.29 -5.03 27.21
CA ASP A 51 -17.12 -4.95 28.09
C ASP A 51 -16.23 -3.75 27.80
N ILE A 52 -16.26 -3.24 26.56
CA ILE A 52 -15.53 -2.05 26.13
C ILE A 52 -16.32 -0.79 26.50
N GLU A 53 -17.62 -0.77 26.25
CA GLU A 53 -18.52 0.36 26.57
C GLU A 53 -18.62 0.60 28.08
N ALA A 54 -18.51 -0.45 28.90
CA ALA A 54 -18.48 -0.35 30.35
C ALA A 54 -17.16 0.28 30.90
N ARG A 55 -16.13 0.45 30.07
CA ARG A 55 -14.86 1.05 30.52
C ARG A 55 -15.02 2.55 30.67
N THR A 56 -15.03 3.02 31.91
CA THR A 56 -14.95 4.45 32.23
C THR A 56 -13.48 4.88 32.13
N THR A 57 -13.06 5.46 31.00
CA THR A 57 -11.68 5.93 30.82
C THR A 57 -11.54 7.38 31.26
N SER A 58 -10.69 7.64 32.25
CA SER A 58 -10.42 9.00 32.76
C SER A 58 -9.36 9.78 31.96
N LEU A 59 -8.61 9.09 31.09
CA LEU A 59 -7.52 9.69 30.31
C LEU A 59 -7.88 9.87 28.83
N PRO A 60 -7.42 10.96 28.18
CA PRO A 60 -7.55 11.13 26.75
C PRO A 60 -6.76 10.05 26.00
N ALA A 61 -7.31 9.53 24.90
CA ALA A 61 -6.57 8.68 23.99
C ALA A 61 -5.38 9.46 23.40
N PRO A 62 -4.20 8.85 23.23
CA PRO A 62 -3.16 9.48 22.42
C PRO A 62 -3.66 9.65 20.97
N PRO A 63 -3.21 10.69 20.25
CA PRO A 63 -3.48 10.82 18.83
C PRO A 63 -3.13 9.54 18.09
N LEU A 64 -4.01 9.05 17.21
CA LEU A 64 -3.79 7.77 16.52
C LEU A 64 -2.51 7.75 15.68
N ASP A 65 -2.07 8.91 15.20
CA ASP A 65 -0.84 9.05 14.42
C ASP A 65 0.43 8.97 15.26
N GLN A 66 0.31 8.95 16.59
CA GLN A 66 1.38 8.89 17.61
C GLN A 66 0.99 8.01 18.82
N TRP A 67 0.18 6.98 18.62
CA TRP A 67 -0.40 6.17 19.71
C TRP A 67 0.65 5.56 20.65
N TRP A 68 1.84 5.24 20.14
CA TRP A 68 2.96 4.69 20.91
C TRP A 68 3.48 5.63 22.00
N ALA A 69 3.22 6.95 21.90
CA ALA A 69 3.55 7.90 22.97
C ALA A 69 2.80 7.59 24.28
N GLY A 70 1.69 6.85 24.21
CA GLY A 70 0.94 6.41 25.39
C GLY A 70 1.73 5.49 26.33
N PHE A 71 2.73 4.77 25.83
CA PHE A 71 3.61 3.92 26.67
C PHE A 71 4.58 4.74 27.53
N ARG A 72 4.71 6.05 27.27
CA ARG A 72 5.60 6.96 28.02
C ARG A 72 7.06 6.51 28.05
N ASP A 73 7.50 5.85 26.98
CA ASP A 73 8.87 5.41 26.77
C ASP A 73 9.54 6.28 25.68
N PRO A 74 10.55 7.10 26.03
CA PRO A 74 11.28 7.94 25.08
C PRO A 74 12.06 7.15 24.01
N GLU A 75 12.58 5.98 24.36
CA GLU A 75 13.37 5.13 23.48
C GLU A 75 12.48 4.44 22.45
N LEU A 76 11.33 3.90 22.88
CA LEU A 76 10.29 3.43 21.95
C LEU A 76 9.88 4.54 20.97
N THR A 77 9.69 5.75 21.47
CA THR A 77 9.30 6.90 20.64
C THR A 77 10.38 7.21 19.60
N GLN A 78 11.66 7.16 19.99
CA GLN A 78 12.78 7.37 19.08
C GLN A 78 12.86 6.28 18.01
N ILE A 79 12.69 5.01 18.40
CA ILE A 79 12.70 3.85 17.51
C ILE A 79 11.59 3.93 16.47
N VAL A 80 10.34 4.18 16.90
CA VAL A 80 9.21 4.28 15.98
C VAL A 80 9.41 5.45 15.02
N LYS A 81 9.90 6.60 15.51
CA LYS A 81 10.22 7.73 14.64
C LYS A 81 11.29 7.37 13.59
N ARG A 82 12.39 6.74 14.01
CA ARG A 82 13.45 6.30 13.10
C ARG A 82 12.93 5.32 12.05
N ALA A 83 12.10 4.35 12.45
CA ALA A 83 11.44 3.42 11.53
C ALA A 83 10.56 4.17 10.53
N LEU A 84 9.71 5.10 10.98
CA LEU A 84 8.86 5.88 10.07
C LEU A 84 9.66 6.78 9.12
N ASP A 85 10.84 7.25 9.51
CA ASP A 85 11.67 8.11 8.68
C ASP A 85 12.53 7.34 7.66
N GLN A 86 12.94 6.10 7.99
CA GLN A 86 13.96 5.35 7.22
C GLN A 86 13.46 4.06 6.57
N ASN A 87 12.25 3.57 6.90
CA ASN A 87 11.75 2.29 6.42
C ASN A 87 11.55 2.26 4.89
N LEU A 88 12.10 1.23 4.24
CA LEU A 88 12.10 1.09 2.78
C LEU A 88 10.74 0.66 2.22
N ASP A 89 9.92 -0.09 2.97
CA ASP A 89 8.56 -0.45 2.53
C ASP A 89 7.65 0.77 2.50
N LEU A 90 7.80 1.68 3.47
CA LEU A 90 7.11 2.96 3.49
C LEU A 90 7.54 3.86 2.31
N ALA A 91 8.85 3.93 2.01
CA ALA A 91 9.36 4.65 0.85
C ALA A 91 8.81 4.07 -0.47
N ALA A 92 8.75 2.74 -0.59
CA ALA A 92 8.15 2.07 -1.74
C ALA A 92 6.64 2.36 -1.85
N ALA A 93 5.91 2.36 -0.72
CA ALA A 93 4.49 2.72 -0.70
C ALA A 93 4.24 4.17 -1.14
N MET A 94 5.07 5.13 -0.71
CA MET A 94 5.02 6.52 -1.18
C MET A 94 5.26 6.63 -2.69
N THR A 95 6.20 5.85 -3.22
CA THR A 95 6.47 5.81 -4.67
C THR A 95 5.29 5.25 -5.45
N ARG A 96 4.62 4.21 -4.94
CA ARG A 96 3.39 3.67 -5.55
C ARG A 96 2.26 4.70 -5.59
N VAL A 97 2.13 5.57 -4.59
CA VAL A 97 1.18 6.69 -4.60
C VAL A 97 1.51 7.66 -5.74
N GLN A 98 2.78 8.03 -5.91
CA GLN A 98 3.22 8.92 -6.99
C GLN A 98 2.92 8.32 -8.37
N GLN A 99 3.22 7.02 -8.55
CA GLN A 99 2.92 6.28 -9.77
C GLN A 99 1.41 6.28 -10.07
N ALA A 100 0.56 6.00 -9.07
CA ALA A 100 -0.88 6.00 -9.24
C ALA A 100 -1.44 7.39 -9.57
N ARG A 101 -0.93 8.45 -8.93
CA ARG A 101 -1.28 9.85 -9.25
C ARG A 101 -0.87 10.23 -10.67
N ALA A 102 0.33 9.84 -11.12
CA ALA A 102 0.78 10.08 -12.49
C ALA A 102 -0.11 9.35 -13.50
N ALA A 103 -0.51 8.11 -13.22
CA ALA A 103 -1.46 7.38 -14.05
C ALA A 103 -2.84 8.07 -14.11
N ALA A 104 -3.35 8.57 -12.97
CA ALA A 104 -4.58 9.35 -12.92
C ALA A 104 -4.49 10.66 -13.71
N GLN A 105 -3.36 11.37 -13.62
CA GLN A 105 -3.11 12.57 -14.43
C GLN A 105 -3.08 12.24 -15.93
N GLY A 106 -2.40 11.16 -16.33
CA GLY A 106 -2.40 10.70 -17.72
C GLY A 106 -3.79 10.33 -18.23
N ALA A 107 -4.61 9.68 -17.41
CA ALA A 107 -6.00 9.40 -17.73
C ALA A 107 -6.85 10.67 -17.88
N GLY A 108 -6.58 11.69 -17.05
CA GLY A 108 -7.17 13.02 -17.18
C GLY A 108 -6.75 13.74 -18.46
N ALA A 109 -5.46 13.70 -18.80
CA ALA A 109 -4.90 14.35 -19.99
C ALA A 109 -5.48 13.80 -21.30
N ARG A 110 -5.79 12.51 -21.37
CA ARG A 110 -6.47 11.88 -22.53
C ARG A 110 -7.83 12.52 -22.87
N ARG A 111 -8.45 13.26 -21.95
CA ARG A 111 -9.71 13.97 -22.17
C ARG A 111 -9.53 15.32 -22.88
N THR A 112 -8.28 15.75 -23.06
CA THR A 112 -7.94 17.01 -23.72
C THR A 112 -7.32 16.74 -25.09
N PRO A 113 -7.34 17.71 -26.02
CA PRO A 113 -6.62 17.58 -27.28
C PRO A 113 -5.13 17.31 -27.04
N SER A 114 -4.55 16.40 -27.82
CA SER A 114 -3.12 16.11 -27.82
C SER A 114 -2.50 16.53 -29.15
N GLY A 115 -1.25 16.98 -29.10
CA GLY A 115 -0.49 17.41 -30.27
C GLY A 115 0.85 16.70 -30.32
N ASN A 116 1.27 16.28 -31.51
CA ASN A 116 2.58 15.68 -31.76
C ASN A 116 3.28 16.47 -32.87
N LEU A 117 4.46 16.99 -32.56
CA LEU A 117 5.38 17.55 -33.53
C LEU A 117 6.35 16.45 -33.94
N TYR A 118 6.48 16.22 -35.24
CA TYR A 118 7.37 15.21 -35.76
C TYR A 118 8.17 15.74 -36.94
N ALA A 119 9.38 15.23 -37.08
CA ALA A 119 10.25 15.45 -38.22
C ALA A 119 10.77 14.08 -38.69
N SER A 120 10.65 13.79 -39.97
CA SER A 120 11.15 12.54 -40.54
C SER A 120 11.91 12.78 -41.84
N THR A 121 12.95 11.98 -42.06
CA THR A 121 13.66 11.90 -43.32
C THR A 121 13.55 10.48 -43.83
N THR A 122 13.02 10.30 -45.03
CA THR A 122 12.83 8.99 -45.65
C THR A 122 13.56 8.97 -46.99
N THR A 123 14.57 8.11 -47.12
CA THR A 123 15.22 7.84 -48.41
C THR A 123 14.65 6.56 -49.00
N LEU A 124 13.97 6.68 -50.13
CA LEU A 124 13.53 5.54 -50.93
C LEU A 124 14.55 5.28 -52.02
N TYR A 125 14.96 4.02 -52.17
CA TYR A 125 15.77 3.57 -53.28
C TYR A 125 14.98 2.59 -54.14
N GLN A 126 14.65 3.00 -55.37
CA GLN A 126 13.84 2.19 -56.26
C GLN A 126 14.69 1.19 -57.06
N SER A 127 14.28 -0.08 -57.01
CA SER A 127 14.88 -1.13 -57.83
C SER A 127 14.49 -0.97 -59.29
N THR A 128 15.50 -1.01 -60.17
CA THR A 128 15.33 -0.99 -61.63
C THR A 128 14.79 -2.30 -62.19
N GLU A 129 14.68 -3.37 -61.39
CA GLU A 129 14.11 -4.65 -61.84
C GLU A 129 12.58 -4.70 -61.62
N SER A 130 12.05 -3.79 -60.81
CA SER A 130 10.61 -3.64 -60.64
C SER A 130 9.97 -3.12 -61.93
N MET A 131 8.71 -3.51 -62.19
CA MET A 131 7.96 -3.05 -63.38
C MET A 131 7.97 -1.52 -63.50
N THR A 132 7.71 -0.82 -62.40
CA THR A 132 7.70 0.64 -62.34
C THR A 132 9.10 1.24 -62.47
N GLY A 133 10.12 0.61 -61.87
CA GLY A 133 11.51 1.06 -61.96
C GLY A 133 12.14 0.90 -63.34
N ARG A 134 11.80 -0.17 -64.09
CA ARG A 134 12.24 -0.37 -65.49
C ARG A 134 11.69 0.71 -66.41
N LEU A 135 10.42 1.07 -66.24
CA LEU A 135 9.78 2.08 -67.06
C LEU A 135 10.32 3.47 -66.72
N ALA A 136 10.48 3.78 -65.43
CA ALA A 136 10.94 5.07 -64.97
C ALA A 136 12.43 5.33 -65.26
N SER A 137 13.27 4.29 -65.31
CA SER A 137 14.72 4.43 -65.57
C SER A 137 15.07 4.95 -66.96
N HIS A 138 14.14 4.90 -67.91
CA HIS A 138 14.32 5.39 -69.28
C HIS A 138 13.88 6.87 -69.43
N LEU A 139 13.33 7.48 -68.38
CA LEU A 139 12.93 8.89 -68.39
C LEU A 139 14.14 9.80 -68.07
N PRO A 140 14.36 10.88 -68.84
CA PRO A 140 15.43 11.84 -68.55
C PRO A 140 15.27 12.44 -67.15
N GLY A 141 16.34 12.47 -66.37
CA GLY A 141 16.34 13.04 -65.01
C GLY A 141 15.83 12.11 -63.91
N TYR A 142 15.55 10.84 -64.20
CA TYR A 142 15.14 9.86 -63.18
C TYR A 142 16.28 9.57 -62.18
N SER A 143 16.01 9.83 -60.89
CA SER A 143 16.85 9.38 -59.78
C SER A 143 16.24 8.15 -59.11
N ARG A 144 17.04 7.11 -58.92
CA ARG A 144 16.65 5.92 -58.13
C ARG A 144 16.51 6.24 -56.65
N THR A 145 17.26 7.23 -56.18
CA THR A 145 17.26 7.69 -54.79
C THR A 145 16.34 8.90 -54.68
N GLN A 146 15.29 8.75 -53.89
CA GLN A 146 14.30 9.78 -53.60
C GLN A 146 14.38 10.11 -52.11
N ASN A 147 14.61 11.37 -51.78
CA ASN A 147 14.69 11.84 -50.40
C ASN A 147 13.42 12.65 -50.08
N TYR A 148 12.72 12.23 -49.03
CA TYR A 148 11.55 12.90 -48.50
C TYR A 148 11.87 13.45 -47.12
N TYR A 149 11.64 14.74 -46.93
CA TYR A 149 11.76 15.41 -45.64
C TYR A 149 10.36 15.87 -45.25
N ASP A 150 9.88 15.42 -44.09
CA ASP A 150 8.58 15.80 -43.55
C ASP A 150 8.77 16.47 -42.19
N LEU A 151 8.16 17.64 -42.02
CA LEU A 151 8.06 18.36 -40.76
C LEU A 151 6.60 18.72 -40.57
N GLY A 152 5.97 18.09 -39.60
CA GLY A 152 4.52 18.15 -39.44
C GLY A 152 4.11 18.24 -37.97
N PHE A 153 2.92 18.79 -37.77
CA PHE A 153 2.24 18.79 -36.49
C PHE A 153 0.88 18.10 -36.65
N ILE A 154 0.63 17.08 -35.83
CA ILE A 154 -0.65 16.36 -35.80
C ILE A 154 -1.32 16.65 -34.46
N ALA A 155 -2.54 17.17 -34.51
CA ALA A 155 -3.42 17.25 -33.34
C ALA A 155 -4.51 16.19 -33.44
N SER A 156 -4.78 15.51 -32.32
CA SER A 156 -5.87 14.55 -32.19
C SER A 156 -6.66 14.84 -30.91
N TRP A 157 -7.98 14.75 -31.01
CA TRP A 157 -8.87 14.86 -29.87
C TRP A 157 -10.04 13.90 -30.03
N GLU A 158 -10.28 13.09 -29.00
CA GLU A 158 -11.45 12.23 -28.91
C GLU A 158 -12.52 12.93 -28.07
N THR A 159 -13.64 13.25 -28.71
CA THR A 159 -14.80 13.84 -28.02
C THR A 159 -15.52 12.78 -27.21
N ASP A 160 -15.56 12.95 -25.89
CA ASP A 160 -16.13 11.99 -24.94
C ASP A 160 -17.68 12.03 -24.90
N LEU A 161 -18.34 11.64 -25.99
CA LEU A 161 -19.79 11.71 -26.16
C LEU A 161 -20.54 10.79 -25.18
N PHE A 162 -19.99 9.61 -24.88
CA PHE A 162 -20.62 8.59 -24.03
C PHE A 162 -20.02 8.53 -22.62
N GLY A 163 -18.99 9.33 -22.33
CA GLY A 163 -18.37 9.42 -21.01
C GLY A 163 -17.31 8.37 -20.70
N GLY A 164 -16.88 7.56 -21.68
CA GLY A 164 -15.88 6.51 -21.49
C GLY A 164 -14.53 7.06 -20.99
N LEU A 165 -14.04 8.16 -21.55
CA LEU A 165 -12.78 8.78 -21.12
C LEU A 165 -12.92 9.38 -19.71
N LYS A 166 -14.07 10.01 -19.42
CA LYS A 166 -14.41 10.49 -18.07
C LYS A 166 -14.45 9.35 -17.05
N LYS A 167 -15.05 8.21 -17.40
CA LYS A 167 -15.14 7.02 -16.54
C LYS A 167 -13.77 6.38 -16.32
N GLY A 168 -12.92 6.30 -17.34
CA GLY A 168 -11.53 5.87 -17.20
C GLY A 168 -10.70 6.78 -16.27
N ALA A 169 -10.87 8.10 -16.37
CA ALA A 169 -10.23 9.05 -15.45
C ALA A 169 -10.75 8.91 -14.01
N GLN A 170 -12.06 8.67 -13.82
CA GLN A 170 -12.64 8.38 -12.51
C GLN A 170 -12.07 7.08 -11.91
N ALA A 171 -11.90 6.04 -12.72
CA ALA A 171 -11.30 4.77 -12.28
C ALA A 171 -9.86 4.98 -11.79
N ALA A 172 -9.02 5.63 -12.60
CA ALA A 172 -7.62 5.90 -12.25
C ALA A 172 -7.50 6.81 -11.01
N THR A 173 -8.41 7.78 -10.84
CA THR A 173 -8.46 8.61 -9.63
C THR A 173 -8.79 7.79 -8.38
N ALA A 174 -9.75 6.87 -8.48
CA ALA A 174 -10.10 5.99 -7.37
C ALA A 174 -8.96 5.02 -7.02
N GLU A 175 -8.21 4.52 -8.01
CA GLU A 175 -6.98 3.74 -7.80
C GLU A 175 -5.89 4.54 -7.09
N ALA A 176 -5.71 5.83 -7.42
CA ALA A 176 -4.80 6.71 -6.71
C ALA A 176 -5.21 6.91 -5.24
N GLN A 177 -6.51 7.09 -4.97
CA GLN A 177 -7.04 7.16 -3.60
C GLN A 177 -6.83 5.84 -2.83
N ALA A 178 -6.97 4.69 -3.51
CA ALA A 178 -6.67 3.40 -2.91
C ALA A 178 -5.19 3.27 -2.54
N ALA A 179 -4.28 3.73 -3.41
CA ALA A 179 -2.84 3.73 -3.13
C ALA A 179 -2.49 4.62 -1.93
N GLU A 180 -3.12 5.79 -1.79
CA GLU A 180 -2.94 6.70 -0.64
C GLU A 180 -3.38 6.04 0.68
N ALA A 181 -4.53 5.37 0.66
CA ALA A 181 -5.01 4.62 1.82
C ALA A 181 -4.07 3.45 2.16
N SER A 182 -3.62 2.67 1.16
CA SER A 182 -2.64 1.60 1.37
C SER A 182 -1.32 2.11 1.97
N GLN A 183 -0.82 3.27 1.53
CA GLN A 183 0.39 3.89 2.11
C GLN A 183 0.19 4.27 3.58
N THR A 184 -1.00 4.77 3.94
CA THR A 184 -1.34 5.03 5.34
C THR A 184 -1.36 3.72 6.15
N GLY A 185 -1.89 2.63 5.56
CA GLY A 185 -1.85 1.29 6.15
C GLY A 185 -0.42 0.82 6.41
N THR A 186 0.48 0.94 5.43
CA THR A 186 1.91 0.62 5.59
C THR A 186 2.54 1.41 6.73
N ARG A 187 2.26 2.71 6.84
CA ARG A 187 2.76 3.55 7.94
C ARG A 187 2.34 3.00 9.31
N ILE A 188 1.07 2.61 9.46
CA ILE A 188 0.55 2.03 10.70
C ILE A 188 1.22 0.69 11.01
N THR A 189 1.35 -0.19 10.02
CA THR A 189 2.00 -1.49 10.17
C THR A 189 3.46 -1.35 10.60
N VAL A 190 4.24 -0.47 9.95
CA VAL A 190 5.65 -0.24 10.31
C VAL A 190 5.78 0.26 11.74
N ALA A 191 4.95 1.21 12.16
CA ALA A 191 4.96 1.69 13.54
C ALA A 191 4.60 0.58 14.56
N ALA A 192 3.59 -0.24 14.23
CA ALA A 192 3.16 -1.36 15.07
C ALA A 192 4.22 -2.46 15.17
N GLU A 193 4.87 -2.81 14.05
CA GLU A 193 5.93 -3.82 14.03
C GLU A 193 7.20 -3.36 14.76
N ALA A 194 7.55 -2.07 14.65
CA ALA A 194 8.68 -1.50 15.39
C ALA A 194 8.39 -1.51 16.90
N ALA A 195 7.18 -1.13 17.31
CA ALA A 195 6.77 -1.19 18.71
C ALA A 195 6.72 -2.62 19.25
N ASP A 196 6.16 -3.56 18.48
CA ASP A 196 6.15 -4.99 18.85
C ASP A 196 7.56 -5.55 19.02
N ALA A 197 8.45 -5.34 18.03
CA ALA A 197 9.84 -5.80 18.13
C ALA A 197 10.55 -5.23 19.36
N TYR A 198 10.35 -3.94 19.67
CA TYR A 198 10.89 -3.32 20.88
C TYR A 198 10.37 -3.98 22.16
N MET A 199 9.06 -4.23 22.26
CA MET A 199 8.48 -4.91 23.43
C MET A 199 9.00 -6.35 23.57
N GLN A 200 9.20 -7.06 22.45
CA GLN A 200 9.80 -8.40 22.46
C GLN A 200 11.26 -8.37 22.92
N ILE A 201 12.03 -7.34 22.55
CA ILE A 201 13.42 -7.13 23.03
C ILE A 201 13.41 -6.96 24.55
N ARG A 202 12.61 -6.03 25.08
CA ARG A 202 12.51 -5.78 26.53
C ARG A 202 12.03 -7.03 27.29
N GLY A 203 11.05 -7.74 26.74
CA GLY A 203 10.58 -9.02 27.30
C GLY A 203 11.66 -10.12 27.31
N ALA A 204 12.46 -10.22 26.24
CA ALA A 204 13.56 -11.19 26.16
C ALA A 204 14.69 -10.87 27.13
N GLN A 205 15.05 -9.60 27.29
CA GLN A 205 16.04 -9.13 28.27
C GLN A 205 15.61 -9.47 29.71
N ALA A 206 14.35 -9.19 30.07
CA ALA A 206 13.80 -9.54 31.38
C ALA A 206 13.83 -11.06 31.63
N ARG A 207 13.48 -11.87 30.63
CA ARG A 207 13.55 -13.34 30.72
C ARG A 207 14.98 -13.85 30.85
N LEU A 208 15.96 -13.23 30.19
CA LEU A 208 17.37 -13.57 30.33
C LEU A 208 17.89 -13.29 31.74
N ILE A 209 17.48 -12.17 32.35
CA ILE A 209 17.82 -11.87 33.74
C ILE A 209 17.23 -12.92 34.66
N PHE A 210 15.93 -13.18 34.56
CA PHE A 210 15.26 -14.20 35.36
C PHE A 210 15.91 -15.59 35.22
N ALA A 211 16.28 -15.99 33.99
CA ALA A 211 16.96 -17.26 33.75
C ALA A 211 18.35 -17.32 34.39
N LYS A 212 19.09 -16.21 34.44
CA LYS A 212 20.39 -16.13 35.12
C LYS A 212 20.24 -16.24 36.65
N ASP A 213 19.23 -15.59 37.21
CA ASP A 213 18.93 -15.66 38.65
C ASP A 213 18.51 -17.09 39.05
N GLN A 214 17.73 -17.76 38.20
CA GLN A 214 17.38 -19.16 38.37
C GLN A 214 18.62 -20.07 38.33
N ILE A 215 19.54 -19.84 37.38
CA ILE A 215 20.80 -20.59 37.29
C ILE A 215 21.62 -20.41 38.56
N ALA A 216 21.78 -19.17 39.07
CA ALA A 216 22.51 -18.92 40.31
C ALA A 216 21.87 -19.65 41.50
N THR A 217 20.54 -19.65 41.58
CA THR A 217 19.79 -20.38 42.62
C THR A 217 20.01 -21.89 42.52
N ASP A 218 19.97 -22.45 41.31
CA ASP A 218 20.18 -23.88 41.07
C ASP A 218 21.65 -24.29 41.32
N GLU A 219 22.61 -23.41 41.06
CA GLU A 219 24.03 -23.63 41.40
C GLU A 219 24.22 -23.73 42.91
N HIS A 220 23.61 -22.83 43.69
CA HIS A 220 23.62 -22.90 45.15
C HIS A 220 22.91 -24.17 45.66
N LEU A 221 21.83 -24.61 45.02
CA LEU A 221 21.15 -25.85 45.38
C LEU A 221 22.04 -27.08 45.15
N VAL A 222 22.73 -27.14 44.01
CA VAL A 222 23.68 -28.22 43.71
C VAL A 222 24.79 -28.26 44.74
N GLU A 223 25.36 -27.11 45.11
CA GLU A 223 26.39 -26.99 46.14
C GLU A 223 25.89 -27.51 47.51
N LEU A 224 24.71 -27.08 47.93
CA LEU A 224 24.11 -27.52 49.19
C LEU A 224 23.85 -29.04 49.23
N VAL A 225 23.32 -29.61 48.15
CA VAL A 225 23.05 -31.05 48.06
C VAL A 225 24.36 -31.84 48.04
N GLN A 226 25.41 -31.32 47.38
CA GLN A 226 26.74 -31.91 47.38
C GLN A 226 27.32 -31.96 48.82
N GLN A 227 27.28 -30.85 49.55
CA GLN A 227 27.74 -30.79 50.95
C GLN A 227 26.99 -31.79 51.85
N ARG A 228 25.67 -31.92 51.66
CA ARG A 228 24.84 -32.90 52.39
C ARG A 228 25.19 -34.34 52.05
N LYS A 229 25.49 -34.62 50.78
CA LYS A 229 25.93 -35.94 50.34
C LYS A 229 27.28 -36.30 50.95
N ASP A 230 28.22 -35.36 50.96
CA ASP A 230 29.56 -35.55 51.56
C ASP A 230 29.48 -35.78 53.08
N ALA A 231 28.48 -35.21 53.74
CA ALA A 231 28.14 -35.48 55.14
C ALA A 231 27.30 -36.77 55.37
N GLY A 232 26.98 -37.53 54.31
CA GLY A 232 26.24 -38.79 54.39
C GLY A 232 24.72 -38.65 54.60
N VAL A 233 24.14 -37.46 54.40
CA VAL A 233 22.71 -37.15 54.68
C VAL A 233 21.89 -36.81 53.42
N ALA A 234 22.43 -37.10 52.23
CA ALA A 234 21.73 -37.01 50.94
C ALA A 234 22.19 -38.15 49.99
N SER A 235 21.37 -38.44 48.98
CA SER A 235 21.61 -39.53 48.02
C SER A 235 22.21 -39.06 46.69
N ASP A 236 22.87 -39.95 45.94
CA ASP A 236 23.33 -39.69 44.57
C ASP A 236 22.19 -39.25 43.65
N ARG A 237 20.99 -39.82 43.87
CA ARG A 237 19.78 -39.47 43.13
C ARG A 237 19.40 -38.00 43.33
N GLU A 238 19.50 -37.47 44.55
CA GLU A 238 19.21 -36.07 44.85
C GLU A 238 20.20 -35.12 44.17
N LEU A 239 21.50 -35.45 44.21
CA LEU A 239 22.52 -34.68 43.52
C LEU A 239 22.28 -34.67 42.00
N ALA A 240 22.03 -35.84 41.40
CA ALA A 240 21.73 -35.95 39.99
C ALA A 240 20.47 -35.15 39.60
N GLN A 241 19.45 -35.13 40.47
CA GLN A 241 18.24 -34.33 40.26
C GLN A 241 18.53 -32.82 40.28
N ALA A 242 19.32 -32.33 41.24
CA ALA A 242 19.71 -30.92 41.30
C ALA A 242 20.56 -30.51 40.08
N GLN A 243 21.50 -31.36 39.66
CA GLN A 243 22.32 -31.14 38.47
C GLN A 243 21.49 -31.12 37.18
N ALA A 244 20.46 -31.98 37.09
CA ALA A 244 19.54 -31.98 35.96
C ALA A 244 18.73 -30.69 35.88
N LEU A 245 18.24 -30.15 37.01
CA LEU A 245 17.54 -28.86 37.07
C LEU A 245 18.45 -27.71 36.61
N LEU A 246 19.68 -27.65 37.13
CA LEU A 246 20.67 -26.66 36.70
C LEU A 246 20.96 -26.74 35.20
N SER A 247 21.11 -27.94 34.66
CA SER A 247 21.36 -28.16 33.23
C SER A 247 20.15 -27.72 32.38
N GLN A 248 18.94 -27.98 32.86
CA GLN A 248 17.70 -27.54 32.20
C GLN A 248 17.57 -26.02 32.20
N ALA A 249 17.91 -25.34 33.31
CA ALA A 249 17.92 -23.89 33.39
C ALA A 249 18.96 -23.28 32.44
N LYS A 250 20.19 -23.81 32.42
CA LYS A 250 21.26 -23.39 31.49
C LYS A 250 20.87 -23.53 30.03
N ALA A 251 20.10 -24.56 29.67
CA ALA A 251 19.63 -24.78 28.30
C ALA A 251 18.65 -23.69 27.79
N THR A 252 18.07 -22.86 28.67
CA THR A 252 17.16 -21.77 28.26
C THR A 252 17.90 -20.54 27.72
N ILE A 253 19.14 -20.29 28.17
CA ILE A 253 19.91 -19.08 27.84
C ILE A 253 20.16 -18.96 26.32
N PRO A 254 20.63 -19.99 25.59
CA PRO A 254 20.88 -19.87 24.17
C PRO A 254 19.62 -19.54 23.36
N LEU A 255 18.47 -20.15 23.71
CA LEU A 255 17.21 -19.91 23.02
C LEU A 255 16.73 -18.46 23.19
N LEU A 256 16.81 -17.93 24.41
CA LEU A 256 16.46 -16.54 24.68
C LEU A 256 17.43 -15.56 24.01
N THR A 257 18.73 -15.90 23.95
CA THR A 257 19.75 -15.07 23.29
C THR A 257 19.49 -14.99 21.80
N VAL A 258 19.26 -16.13 21.13
CA VAL A 258 18.93 -16.16 19.69
C VAL A 258 17.65 -15.38 19.39
N PHE A 259 16.63 -15.49 20.25
CA PHE A 259 15.41 -14.72 20.11
C PHE A 259 15.65 -13.21 20.23
N LEU A 260 16.42 -12.78 21.24
CA LEU A 260 16.80 -11.37 21.43
C LEU A 260 17.54 -10.83 20.21
N GLU A 261 18.57 -11.52 19.73
CA GLU A 261 19.32 -11.15 18.53
C GLU A 261 18.41 -11.07 17.30
N GLY A 262 17.47 -12.00 17.15
CA GLY A 262 16.47 -11.98 16.08
C GLY A 262 15.61 -10.71 16.10
N GLN A 263 15.16 -10.26 17.28
CA GLN A 263 14.36 -9.04 17.38
C GLN A 263 15.17 -7.77 17.21
N LEU A 264 16.42 -7.72 17.70
CA LEU A 264 17.34 -6.60 17.47
C LEU A 264 17.58 -6.42 15.95
N ASN A 265 17.89 -7.51 15.26
CA ASN A 265 18.10 -7.50 13.82
C ASN A 265 16.82 -7.13 13.05
N ARG A 266 15.65 -7.61 13.48
CA ARG A 266 14.35 -7.21 12.91
C ARG A 266 14.15 -5.70 13.03
N LEU A 267 14.48 -5.12 14.18
CA LEU A 267 14.32 -3.70 14.43
C LEU A 267 15.27 -2.85 13.58
N ASP A 268 16.53 -3.28 13.42
CA ASP A 268 17.47 -2.63 12.51
C ASP A 268 16.94 -2.56 11.07
N VAL A 269 16.39 -3.68 10.56
CA VAL A 269 15.79 -3.73 9.21
C VAL A 269 14.58 -2.81 9.10
N LEU A 270 13.70 -2.79 10.11
CA LEU A 270 12.56 -1.88 10.15
C LEU A 270 12.99 -0.40 10.14
N MET A 271 14.12 -0.09 10.77
CA MET A 271 14.75 1.23 10.77
C MET A 271 15.65 1.47 9.55
N GLY A 272 15.61 0.64 8.52
CA GLY A 272 16.36 0.84 7.28
C GLY A 272 17.88 0.69 7.44
N ALA A 273 18.34 -0.03 8.46
CA ALA A 273 19.74 -0.27 8.76
C ALA A 273 20.13 -1.74 8.62
N GLN A 274 21.44 -2.01 8.59
CA GLN A 274 21.95 -3.38 8.58
C GLN A 274 21.79 -4.03 9.96
N PRO A 275 21.49 -5.34 10.02
CA PRO A 275 21.45 -6.08 11.29
C PRO A 275 22.72 -5.87 12.14
N GLY A 276 22.55 -5.53 13.42
CA GLY A 276 23.59 -5.21 14.38
C GLY A 276 23.91 -3.71 14.51
N THR A 277 23.29 -2.82 13.72
CA THR A 277 23.62 -1.38 13.73
C THR A 277 23.27 -0.72 15.06
N TYR A 278 22.05 -0.93 15.57
CA TYR A 278 21.56 -0.27 16.77
C TYR A 278 21.49 -1.19 17.99
N ALA A 279 22.01 -2.42 17.89
CA ALA A 279 21.99 -3.39 18.99
C ALA A 279 22.63 -2.85 20.29
N ALA A 280 23.69 -2.04 20.16
CA ALA A 280 24.35 -1.42 21.30
C ALA A 280 23.50 -0.36 22.00
N GLU A 281 22.65 0.37 21.29
CA GLU A 281 21.74 1.38 21.88
C GLU A 281 20.75 0.69 22.84
N LEU A 282 20.31 -0.52 22.50
CA LEU A 282 19.34 -1.30 23.26
C LEU A 282 19.97 -2.28 24.26
N SER A 283 21.30 -2.23 24.43
CA SER A 283 22.02 -3.17 25.29
C SER A 283 21.79 -2.93 26.78
N SER A 284 21.47 -1.69 27.18
CA SER A 284 21.09 -1.39 28.56
C SER A 284 19.73 -1.99 28.86
N VAL A 285 19.67 -2.78 29.93
CA VAL A 285 18.42 -3.31 30.46
C VAL A 285 17.57 -2.15 30.95
N ALA A 286 16.36 -2.08 30.44
CA ALA A 286 15.31 -1.19 30.91
C ALA A 286 14.05 -2.00 31.19
N ASP A 287 13.16 -1.46 32.01
CA ASP A 287 11.88 -2.09 32.32
C ASP A 287 11.01 -2.21 31.07
N ILE A 288 10.10 -3.19 31.08
CA ILE A 288 9.09 -3.33 30.04
C ILE A 288 8.08 -2.17 30.24
N PRO A 289 7.79 -1.35 29.21
CA PRO A 289 6.87 -0.23 29.36
C PRO A 289 5.46 -0.66 29.75
N ASP A 290 4.81 0.15 30.59
CA ASP A 290 3.41 -0.03 30.95
C ASP A 290 2.51 0.13 29.72
N VAL A 291 1.57 -0.79 29.55
CA VAL A 291 0.59 -0.73 28.46
C VAL A 291 -0.42 0.39 28.74
N PRO A 292 -0.58 1.36 27.82
CA PRO A 292 -1.57 2.42 27.99
C PRO A 292 -2.99 1.85 27.97
N GLN A 293 -3.91 2.51 28.67
CA GLN A 293 -5.32 2.19 28.53
C GLN A 293 -5.83 2.61 27.14
N ILE A 294 -6.70 1.78 26.56
CA ILE A 294 -7.40 2.09 25.31
C ILE A 294 -8.62 2.93 25.68
N SER A 295 -8.73 4.12 25.10
CA SER A 295 -9.88 5.01 25.33
C SER A 295 -11.20 4.40 24.87
N GLY A 296 -12.28 4.57 25.64
CA GLY A 296 -13.61 4.06 25.30
C GLY A 296 -14.45 4.94 24.35
N TYR A 297 -13.90 6.03 23.81
CA TYR A 297 -14.70 7.06 23.12
C TYR A 297 -15.15 6.68 21.70
N GLU A 298 -14.64 5.60 21.11
CA GLU A 298 -14.98 5.19 19.74
C GLU A 298 -15.64 3.82 19.73
N THR A 299 -16.77 3.70 19.02
CA THR A 299 -17.42 2.40 18.85
C THR A 299 -16.55 1.51 17.95
N PRO A 300 -16.56 0.18 18.13
CA PRO A 300 -15.84 -0.73 17.22
C PRO A 300 -16.20 -0.53 15.74
N THR A 301 -17.42 -0.09 15.45
CA THR A 301 -17.88 0.23 14.10
C THR A 301 -17.21 1.48 13.53
N ASP A 302 -16.93 2.48 14.36
CA ASP A 302 -16.22 3.69 13.94
C ASP A 302 -14.75 3.37 13.60
N LEU A 303 -14.12 2.45 14.35
CA LEU A 303 -12.76 1.97 14.06
C LEU A 303 -12.65 1.33 12.67
N LEU A 304 -13.65 0.54 12.25
CA LEU A 304 -13.68 -0.06 10.91
C LEU A 304 -13.70 0.98 9.79
N ARG A 305 -14.29 2.17 10.03
CA ARG A 305 -14.33 3.23 9.01
C ARG A 305 -12.99 3.93 8.82
N ARG A 306 -12.08 3.81 9.78
CA ARG A 306 -10.74 4.43 9.78
C ARG A 306 -9.66 3.50 9.23
N ARG A 307 -9.97 2.21 9.11
CA ARG A 307 -9.08 1.17 8.60
C ARG A 307 -8.65 1.46 7.16
N PRO A 308 -7.35 1.75 6.91
CA PRO A 308 -6.91 2.13 5.56
C PRO A 308 -7.05 1.01 4.53
N ASP A 309 -6.99 -0.26 4.95
CA ASP A 309 -7.26 -1.42 4.10
C ASP A 309 -8.73 -1.48 3.63
N ILE A 310 -9.68 -1.15 4.49
CA ILE A 310 -11.10 -1.05 4.13
C ILE A 310 -11.35 0.14 3.20
N ILE A 311 -10.72 1.28 3.48
CA ILE A 311 -10.78 2.47 2.61
C ILE A 311 -10.22 2.12 1.23
N ALA A 312 -9.04 1.48 1.16
CA ALA A 312 -8.43 1.07 -0.10
C ALA A 312 -9.34 0.10 -0.88
N ALA A 313 -9.91 -0.90 -0.22
CA ALA A 313 -10.84 -1.84 -0.84
C ALA A 313 -12.09 -1.14 -1.40
N GLU A 314 -12.68 -0.22 -0.64
CA GLU A 314 -13.86 0.54 -1.08
C GLU A 314 -13.55 1.45 -2.28
N ARG A 315 -12.36 2.07 -2.32
CA ARG A 315 -11.86 2.82 -3.47
C ARG A 315 -11.64 1.92 -4.70
N MET A 316 -11.13 0.71 -4.52
CA MET A 316 -10.99 -0.26 -5.61
C MET A 316 -12.35 -0.71 -6.19
N VAL A 317 -13.38 -0.85 -5.35
CA VAL A 317 -14.76 -1.09 -5.83
C VAL A 317 -15.26 0.10 -6.64
N ALA A 318 -14.98 1.34 -6.20
CA ALA A 318 -15.34 2.53 -6.97
C ALA A 318 -14.62 2.58 -8.34
N ALA A 319 -13.34 2.19 -8.39
CA ALA A 319 -12.59 2.07 -9.63
C ALA A 319 -13.19 1.02 -10.57
N SER A 320 -13.50 -0.17 -10.06
CA SER A 320 -14.15 -1.24 -10.83
C SER A 320 -15.51 -0.82 -11.38
N ASN A 321 -16.35 -0.16 -10.56
CA ASN A 321 -17.62 0.40 -11.03
C ASN A 321 -17.43 1.44 -12.15
N ALA A 322 -16.39 2.28 -12.06
CA ALA A 322 -16.09 3.23 -13.11
C ALA A 322 -15.64 2.54 -14.42
N ARG A 323 -14.86 1.46 -14.32
CA ARG A 323 -14.46 0.65 -15.50
C ARG A 323 -15.65 0.01 -16.22
N ILE A 324 -16.73 -0.36 -15.51
CA ILE A 324 -17.98 -0.83 -16.14
C ILE A 324 -18.58 0.25 -17.06
N GLY A 325 -18.50 1.53 -16.68
CA GLY A 325 -18.98 2.63 -17.53
C GLY A 325 -17.98 3.09 -18.60
N GLN A 326 -16.74 2.60 -18.54
CA GLN A 326 -15.72 2.87 -19.55
C GLN A 326 -15.81 1.90 -20.74
N ALA A 327 -16.16 0.64 -20.47
CA ALA A 327 -16.37 -0.42 -21.47
C ALA A 327 -17.65 -0.18 -22.28
#